data_AF-A0A2N9JLM9-F1
#
_entry.id   AF-A0A2N9JLM9-F1
#
_cell.length_a   1.000
_cell.length_b   1.000
_cell.length_c   1.000
_cell.angle_alpha   90.00
_cell.angle_beta   90.00
_cell.angle_gamma   90.00
#
_symmetry.space_group_name_H-M   'P 1'
#
loop_
_entity.id
_entity.type
_entity.pdbx_description
1 polymer ?
#
loop_
_entity_poly.entity_id
_entity_poly.type
_entity_poly.pdbx_seq_one_letter_code
_entity_poly.pdbx_strand_id
1 'polypeptide(L)' 'MGVALRYNNPVMDAISCSVPIERMTAERLEQIASALTRAARQLEDSAPVQGTL' A
#
# COMPACT_ATOMS: atom_id res chain seq x y z
N MET A 1 -0.92 2.80 9.43
CA MET A 1 -1.96 2.45 8.43
C MET A 1 -1.33 1.61 7.34
N GLY A 2 -2.06 0.67 6.73
CA GLY A 2 -1.52 -0.20 5.69
C GLY A 2 -2.50 -0.44 4.53
N VAL A 3 -1.95 -0.90 3.40
CA VAL A 3 -2.66 -1.23 2.16
C VAL A 3 -2.19 -2.61 1.70
N ALA A 4 -3.14 -3.49 1.43
CA ALA A 4 -2.92 -4.82 0.85
C ALA A 4 -2.47 -4.72 -0.63
N LEU A 5 -1.55 -5.58 -1.03
CA LEU A 5 -1.06 -5.74 -2.40
C LEU A 5 -1.79 -6.90 -3.10
N ARG A 6 -2.43 -6.62 -4.24
CA ARG A 6 -3.42 -7.50 -4.88
C ARG A 6 -2.91 -8.27 -6.10
N TYR A 7 -1.60 -8.40 -6.25
CA TYR A 7 -1.02 -9.20 -7.32
C TYR A 7 -1.19 -10.72 -7.12
N ASN A 8 -1.53 -11.16 -5.90
CA ASN A 8 -1.87 -12.55 -5.58
C ASN A 8 -3.30 -12.65 -5.02
N ASN A 9 -3.95 -13.80 -5.27
CA ASN A 9 -5.24 -14.15 -4.68
C ASN A 9 -5.17 -15.57 -4.06
N PRO A 10 -5.14 -15.71 -2.72
CA PRO A 10 -5.32 -14.66 -1.72
C PRO A 10 -4.19 -13.64 -1.66
N VAL A 11 -4.47 -12.43 -1.13
CA VAL A 11 -3.47 -11.40 -0.83
C VAL A 11 -2.46 -11.96 0.17
N MET A 12 -1.18 -11.88 -0.15
CA MET A 12 -0.09 -12.36 0.72
C MET A 12 0.72 -11.23 1.35
N ASP A 13 0.66 -10.03 0.75
CA ASP A 13 1.57 -8.94 1.10
C ASP A 13 0.82 -7.62 1.33
N ALA A 14 1.46 -6.70 2.06
CA ALA A 14 0.95 -5.37 2.35
C ALA A 14 2.09 -4.36 2.56
N ILE A 15 1.82 -3.09 2.29
CA ILE A 15 2.69 -1.97 2.64
C ILE A 15 2.07 -1.15 3.76
N SER A 16 2.92 -0.54 4.59
CA SER A 16 2.47 0.28 5.73
C SER A 16 3.31 1.53 5.90
N CYS A 17 2.72 2.54 6.54
CA CYS A 17 3.42 3.75 6.95
C CYS A 17 3.22 3.98 8.44
N SER A 18 4.35 4.07 9.15
CA SER A 18 4.44 4.43 10.56
C SER A 18 4.72 5.91 10.70
N VAL A 19 3.90 6.61 11.47
CA VAL A 19 4.00 8.06 11.69
C VAL A 19 3.78 8.34 13.18
N PRO A 20 4.58 9.22 13.80
CA PRO A 20 4.34 9.66 15.17
C PRO A 20 2.94 10.26 15.34
N ILE A 21 2.26 9.94 16.44
CA ILE A 21 0.87 10.38 16.71
C ILE A 21 0.79 11.91 16.75
N GLU A 22 1.82 12.56 17.28
CA GLU A 22 1.93 14.02 17.40
C GLU A 22 1.93 14.71 16.03
N ARG A 23 2.26 13.97 14.97
CA ARG A 23 2.29 14.45 13.57
C ARG A 23 1.09 13.97 12.75
N MET A 24 0.13 13.30 13.39
CA MET A 24 -1.05 12.76 12.71
C MET A 24 -2.22 13.75 12.77
N THR A 25 -2.43 14.46 11.66
CA THR A 25 -3.64 15.28 11.44
C THR A 25 -4.56 14.59 10.43
N ALA A 26 -5.83 15.03 10.33
CA ALA A 26 -6.77 14.49 9.35
C ALA A 26 -6.26 14.68 7.91
N GLU A 27 -5.75 15.87 7.58
CA GLU A 27 -5.14 16.15 6.26
C GLU A 27 -3.94 15.23 6.00
N ARG A 28 -3.09 15.02 7.01
CA ARG A 28 -1.93 14.13 6.89
C ARG A 28 -2.36 12.68 6.67
N LEU A 29 -3.42 12.23 7.32
CA LEU A 29 -3.98 10.90 7.11
C LEU A 29 -4.43 10.71 5.66
N GLU A 30 -5.15 11.68 5.09
CA GLU A 30 -5.58 11.66 3.68
C GLU A 30 -4.40 11.63 2.72
N GLN A 31 -3.36 12.45 2.98
CA GLN A 31 -2.13 12.45 2.21
C GLN A 31 -1.42 11.10 2.25
N ILE A 32 -1.30 10.48 3.43
CA ILE A 32 -0.67 9.17 3.59
C ILE A 32 -1.51 8.09 2.91
N ALA A 33 -2.84 8.14 3.00
CA ALA A 33 -3.74 7.18 2.37
C ALA A 33 -3.63 7.24 0.85
N SER A 34 -3.62 8.46 0.31
CA SER A 34 -3.40 8.71 -1.11
C SER A 34 -2.02 8.20 -1.57
N ALA A 35 -0.97 8.49 -0.80
CA ALA A 35 0.39 8.05 -1.12
C ALA A 35 0.55 6.53 -1.07
N LEU A 36 0.08 5.86 -0.02
CA LEU A 36 0.12 4.40 0.09
C LEU A 36 -0.68 3.72 -1.01
N THR A 37 -1.86 4.24 -1.37
CA THR A 37 -2.66 3.68 -2.46
C THR A 37 -1.96 3.81 -3.81
N ARG A 38 -1.32 4.95 -4.09
CA ARG A 38 -0.53 5.11 -5.32
C ARG A 38 0.68 4.18 -5.35
N ALA A 39 1.40 4.06 -4.25
CA ALA A 39 2.55 3.16 -4.15
C ALA A 39 2.13 1.69 -4.33
N ALA A 40 1.03 1.26 -3.72
CA ALA A 40 0.48 -0.08 -3.89
C ALA A 40 0.20 -0.39 -5.37
N ARG A 41 -0.46 0.52 -6.09
CA ARG A 41 -0.72 0.35 -7.54
C ARG A 41 0.57 0.24 -8.35
N GLN A 42 1.55 1.09 -8.08
CA GLN A 42 2.84 1.02 -8.79
C GLN A 42 3.57 -0.32 -8.54
N LEU A 43 3.49 -0.84 -7.32
CA LEU A 43 4.04 -2.16 -6.99
C LEU A 43 3.26 -3.27 -7.70
N GLU A 44 1.93 -3.20 -7.72
CA GLU A 44 1.07 -4.15 -8.43
C GLU A 44 1.33 -4.14 -9.95
N ASP A 45 1.50 -2.98 -10.56
CA ASP A 45 1.80 -2.82 -11.99
C ASP A 45 3.21 -3.32 -12.37
N SER A 46 4.15 -3.25 -11.43
CA SER A 46 5.55 -3.67 -11.64
C SER A 46 5.81 -5.11 -11.21
N ALA A 47 4.90 -5.71 -10.45
CA ALA A 47 5.03 -7.08 -10.00
C ALA A 47 4.92 -8.03 -11.20
N PRO A 48 5.79 -9.03 -11.33
CA PRO A 48 5.57 -10.08 -12.30
C PRO A 48 4.23 -10.75 -11.98
N VAL A 49 3.34 -10.85 -12.98
CA VAL A 49 2.10 -11.63 -12.83
C VAL A 49 2.51 -13.04 -12.41
N GLN A 50 2.30 -13.39 -11.14
CA GLN A 50 2.55 -14.75 -10.69
C GLN A 50 1.50 -15.65 -11.33
N GLY A 51 1.91 -16.26 -12.44
CA GLY A 51 1.07 -17.13 -13.25
C GLY A 51 1.90 -17.76 -14.36
N THR A 52 2.89 -18.58 -14.00
CA THR A 52 3.30 -19.84 -14.67
C THR A 52 4.51 -20.41 -13.91
N LEU A 53 4.27 -21.38 -13.02
CA LEU A 53 5.07 -22.59 -12.84
C LEU A 53 4.10 -23.74 -12.54
#